data_AF-A0A7C9JBM8-F1
#
_entry.id   AF-A0A7C9JBM8-F1
#
_cell.length_a   1.000
_cell.length_b   1.000
_cell.length_c   1.000
_cell.angle_alpha   90.00
_cell.angle_beta   90.00
_cell.angle_gamma   90.00
#
_symmetry.space_group_name_H-M   'P 1'
#
loop_
_entity.id
_entity.type
_entity.pdbx_description
1 polymer ?
#
loop_
_entity_poly.entity_id
_entity_poly.type
_entity_poly.pdbx_seq_one_letter_code
_entity_poly.pdbx_strand_id
1 'polypeptide(L)'
;MKRKVKFLVGVLLILALGGCAETKHTVYELSGWEPGQIINLQYADKVVVVEDYNFEYKTKSVINLFTTKTFVFKGNAAECILAELRGTIPGYAVIREEDLKNVKNPTQIVRVKPVDISIKYIPSELSYYASMKVEVYRDGKTKTISAKDKDPIAREALTKVCEKIAIKINKVFEKK
;
A
#
# COMPACT_ATOMS: atom_id res chain seq x y z
N MET A 1 41.46 15.93 47.11
CA MET A 1 40.84 14.71 46.54
C MET A 1 39.30 14.74 46.45
N LYS A 2 38.55 15.37 47.36
CA LYS A 2 37.07 15.34 47.40
C LYS A 2 36.32 16.04 46.23
N ARG A 3 36.97 16.91 45.45
CA ARG A 3 36.36 17.63 44.31
C ARG A 3 36.25 16.81 43.02
N LYS A 4 37.18 15.88 42.77
CA LYS A 4 37.21 15.09 41.53
C LYS A 4 36.11 14.01 41.47
N VAL A 5 35.72 13.49 42.64
CA VAL A 5 34.67 12.46 42.76
C VAL A 5 33.28 13.04 42.45
N LYS A 6 32.98 14.27 42.88
CA LYS A 6 31.69 14.93 42.57
C LYS A 6 31.54 15.23 41.07
N PHE A 7 32.64 15.54 40.39
CA PHE A 7 32.62 15.81 38.94
C PHE A 7 32.40 14.52 38.14
N LEU A 8 33.06 13.41 38.52
CA LEU A 8 32.87 12.12 37.86
C LEU A 8 31.45 11.56 38.04
N VAL A 9 30.89 11.67 39.25
CA VAL A 9 29.52 11.22 39.56
C VAL A 9 28.48 12.09 38.84
N GLY A 10 28.72 13.40 38.72
CA GLY A 10 27.85 14.30 37.97
C GLY A 10 27.81 14.00 36.47
N VAL A 11 28.97 13.70 35.86
CA VAL A 11 29.07 13.34 34.43
C VAL A 11 28.42 11.98 34.15
N LEU A 12 28.61 10.98 35.03
CA LEU A 12 27.95 9.68 34.93
C LEU A 12 26.42 9.78 35.07
N LEU A 13 25.91 10.67 35.93
CA LEU A 13 24.46 10.88 36.07
C LEU A 13 23.84 11.51 34.81
N ILE A 14 24.53 12.46 34.15
CA ILE A 14 24.06 13.10 32.91
C ILE A 14 24.06 12.10 31.75
N LEU A 15 25.08 11.22 31.68
CA LEU A 15 25.15 10.15 30.68
C LEU A 15 24.06 9.08 30.88
N ALA A 16 23.70 8.76 32.14
CA ALA A 16 22.66 7.79 32.46
C ALA A 16 21.24 8.29 32.13
N LEU A 17 21.00 9.61 32.20
CA LEU A 17 19.69 10.21 31.88
C LEU A 17 19.48 10.47 30.37
N GLY A 18 20.55 10.43 29.56
CA GLY A 18 20.49 10.71 28.12
C GLY A 18 20.15 9.51 27.22
N GLY A 19 19.88 8.33 27.78
CA GLY A 19 20.09 7.06 27.08
C GLY A 19 18.87 6.23 26.71
N CYS A 20 17.62 6.71 26.85
CA CYS A 20 16.46 6.04 26.25
C CYS A 20 15.85 6.98 25.21
N ALA A 21 16.57 7.22 24.11
CA ALA A 21 15.96 7.77 22.92
C ALA A 21 14.99 6.72 22.37
N GLU A 22 13.72 6.80 22.76
CA GLU A 22 12.66 6.06 22.10
C GLU A 22 12.77 6.33 20.61
N THR A 23 13.07 5.29 19.82
CA THR A 23 13.06 5.34 18.37
C THR A 23 11.64 5.65 17.90
N LYS A 24 11.28 6.95 17.84
CA LYS A 24 9.98 7.39 17.37
C LYS A 24 9.81 6.92 15.93
N HIS A 25 8.89 5.99 15.74
CA HIS A 25 8.45 5.56 14.42
C HIS A 25 7.82 6.74 13.69
N THR A 26 8.16 6.95 12.43
CA THR A 26 7.39 7.85 11.56
C THR A 26 6.36 7.02 10.82
N VAL A 27 5.09 7.34 11.08
CA VAL A 27 3.94 6.66 10.48
C VAL A 27 3.46 7.49 9.29
N TYR A 28 3.25 6.84 8.16
CA TYR A 28 2.63 7.40 6.97
C TYR A 28 1.33 6.65 6.68
N GLU A 29 0.22 7.38 6.67
CA GLU A 29 -1.06 6.86 6.20
C GLU A 29 -1.16 7.12 4.70
N LEU A 30 -1.29 6.04 3.94
CA LEU A 30 -1.48 6.03 2.49
C LEU A 30 -2.96 5.71 2.27
N SER A 31 -3.78 6.75 2.15
CA SER A 31 -5.25 6.66 2.04
C SER A 31 -5.81 7.83 1.24
N GLY A 32 -7.11 7.78 0.95
CA GLY A 32 -7.83 8.89 0.31
C GLY A 32 -7.66 8.94 -1.21
N TRP A 33 -7.56 7.78 -1.86
CA TRP A 33 -7.79 7.69 -3.30
C TRP A 33 -9.28 7.81 -3.56
N GLU A 34 -9.67 8.75 -4.42
CA GLU A 34 -11.06 8.93 -4.80
C GLU A 34 -11.46 7.84 -5.79
N PRO A 35 -12.38 6.94 -5.45
CA PRO A 35 -12.63 5.81 -6.29
C PRO A 35 -13.54 6.16 -7.48
N GLY A 36 -13.74 7.42 -7.89
CA GLY A 36 -14.64 7.76 -9.01
C GLY A 36 -16.12 7.31 -8.83
N GLN A 37 -16.98 7.62 -9.79
CA GLN A 37 -18.42 7.35 -9.69
C GLN A 37 -18.78 5.89 -9.96
N ILE A 38 -19.73 5.37 -9.18
CA ILE A 38 -20.29 4.02 -9.31
C ILE A 38 -21.49 4.06 -10.25
N ILE A 39 -21.50 3.20 -11.28
CA ILE A 39 -22.66 2.97 -12.15
C ILE A 39 -23.73 2.24 -11.32
N ASN A 40 -25.01 2.50 -11.57
CA ASN A 40 -26.12 1.85 -10.85
C ASN A 40 -25.95 0.31 -10.81
N LEU A 41 -25.63 -0.22 -9.62
CA LEU A 41 -25.22 -1.61 -9.39
C LEU A 41 -26.33 -2.62 -9.66
N GLN A 42 -27.59 -2.19 -9.64
CA GLN A 42 -28.74 -3.08 -9.89
C GLN A 42 -28.80 -3.57 -11.34
N TYR A 43 -28.14 -2.87 -12.26
CA TYR A 43 -28.08 -3.19 -13.69
C TYR A 43 -26.69 -3.70 -14.13
N ALA A 44 -25.79 -3.96 -13.19
CA ALA A 44 -24.44 -4.42 -13.50
C ALA A 44 -24.41 -5.91 -13.84
N ASP A 45 -24.43 -6.25 -15.13
CA ASP A 45 -24.38 -7.64 -15.60
C ASP A 45 -23.02 -8.31 -15.35
N LYS A 46 -21.93 -7.54 -15.37
CA LYS A 46 -20.56 -8.01 -15.13
C LYS A 46 -19.87 -7.17 -14.08
N VAL A 47 -19.22 -7.84 -13.13
CA VAL A 47 -18.68 -7.17 -11.95
C VAL A 47 -17.24 -7.60 -11.69
N VAL A 48 -16.39 -6.61 -11.39
CA VAL A 48 -15.07 -6.81 -10.80
C VAL A 48 -15.15 -6.46 -9.33
N VAL A 49 -14.93 -7.43 -8.47
CA VAL A 49 -14.93 -7.28 -7.02
C VAL A 49 -13.48 -7.15 -6.56
N VAL A 50 -13.14 -6.02 -5.94
CA VAL A 50 -11.85 -5.82 -5.30
C VAL A 50 -11.99 -6.18 -3.82
N GLU A 51 -11.25 -7.19 -3.38
CA GLU A 51 -11.23 -7.63 -1.98
C GLU A 51 -10.48 -6.63 -1.11
N ASP A 52 -10.96 -6.44 0.11
CA ASP A 52 -10.36 -5.52 1.06
C ASP A 52 -8.94 -5.98 1.46
N TYR A 53 -8.01 -5.03 1.59
CA TYR A 53 -6.63 -5.35 1.98
C TYR A 53 -5.97 -4.19 2.73
N ASN A 54 -6.08 -4.24 4.05
CA ASN A 54 -5.36 -3.35 4.95
C ASN A 54 -3.92 -3.85 5.13
N PHE A 55 -2.94 -2.97 4.91
CA PHE A 55 -1.53 -3.29 5.05
C PHE A 55 -0.85 -2.41 6.10
N GLU A 56 0.16 -2.98 6.75
CA GLU A 56 1.12 -2.25 7.58
C GLU A 56 2.52 -2.74 7.22
N TYR A 57 3.32 -1.90 6.57
CA TYR A 57 4.69 -2.22 6.18
C TYR A 57 5.70 -1.42 6.98
N LYS A 58 6.63 -2.11 7.65
CA LYS A 58 7.70 -1.49 8.44
C LYS A 58 9.01 -1.61 7.69
N THR A 59 9.68 -0.49 7.47
CA THR A 59 11.02 -0.47 6.90
C THR A 59 11.97 0.34 7.75
N LYS A 60 13.18 -0.18 7.94
CA LYS A 60 14.27 0.52 8.61
C LYS A 60 15.15 1.12 7.52
N SER A 61 15.41 2.42 7.61
CA SER A 61 16.37 3.06 6.72
C SER A 61 17.46 3.74 7.53
N VAL A 62 18.70 3.55 7.05
CA VAL A 62 19.87 4.24 7.56
C VAL A 62 19.88 5.61 6.88
N ILE A 63 19.62 6.67 7.65
CA ILE A 63 19.61 8.05 7.14
C ILE A 63 21.05 8.62 7.13
N ASN A 64 21.84 8.25 8.12
CA ASN A 64 23.28 8.57 8.20
C ASN A 64 24.00 7.49 9.03
N LEU A 65 25.33 7.58 9.16
CA LEU A 65 26.18 6.59 9.84
C LEU A 65 25.72 6.21 11.27
N PHE A 66 24.94 7.07 11.94
CA PHE A 66 24.57 6.94 13.34
C PHE A 66 23.04 6.87 13.58
N THR A 67 22.22 7.05 12.54
CA THR A 67 20.76 7.21 12.69
C THR A 67 20.01 6.24 11.80
N THR A 68 19.34 5.27 12.44
CA THR A 68 18.36 4.40 11.78
C THR A 68 16.97 4.91 12.10
N LYS A 69 16.18 5.23 11.08
CA LYS A 69 14.78 5.62 11.24
C LYS A 69 13.89 4.47 10.79
N THR A 70 12.89 4.14 11.61
CA THR A 70 11.86 3.17 11.21
C THR A 70 10.67 3.93 10.66
N PHE A 71 10.34 3.64 9.41
CA PHE A 71 9.14 4.12 8.74
C PHE A 71 8.07 3.03 8.80
N VAL A 72 6.84 3.42 9.09
CA VAL A 72 5.67 2.54 9.10
C VAL A 72 4.69 3.09 8.09
N PHE A 73 4.38 2.32 7.05
CA PHE A 73 3.38 2.67 6.04
C PHE A 73 2.11 1.88 6.32
N LYS A 74 0.98 2.56 6.45
CA LYS A 74 -0.33 1.93 6.63
C LYS A 74 -1.28 2.41 5.55
N GLY A 75 -2.21 1.55 5.14
CA GLY A 75 -3.21 1.94 4.16
C GLY A 75 -4.07 0.77 3.73
N ASN A 76 -4.97 1.06 2.79
CA ASN A 76 -5.82 0.06 2.18
C ASN A 76 -5.57 0.01 0.68
N ALA A 77 -5.06 -1.12 0.20
CA ALA A 77 -4.69 -1.30 -1.20
C ALA A 77 -5.89 -1.43 -2.12
N ALA A 78 -7.02 -1.90 -1.58
CA ALA A 78 -8.26 -1.99 -2.33
C ALA A 78 -8.70 -0.60 -2.82
N GLU A 79 -8.50 0.45 -2.02
CA GLU A 79 -8.85 1.83 -2.40
C GLU A 79 -8.11 2.29 -3.64
N CYS A 80 -6.79 2.09 -3.63
CA CYS A 80 -5.91 2.44 -4.74
C CYS A 80 -6.25 1.62 -6.00
N ILE A 81 -6.46 0.31 -5.87
CA ILE A 81 -6.86 -0.53 -7.00
C ILE A 81 -8.24 -0.15 -7.54
N LEU A 82 -9.21 0.15 -6.67
CA LEU A 82 -10.55 0.57 -7.08
C LEU A 82 -10.54 1.87 -7.87
N ALA A 83 -9.78 2.86 -7.39
CA ALA A 83 -9.63 4.14 -8.07
C ALA A 83 -9.09 3.96 -9.50
N GLU A 84 -8.06 3.11 -9.66
CA GLU A 84 -7.43 2.89 -10.97
C GLU A 84 -8.22 1.95 -11.89
N LEU A 85 -9.01 1.02 -11.34
CA LEU A 85 -9.81 0.09 -12.13
C LEU A 85 -11.13 0.70 -12.60
N ARG A 86 -11.73 1.61 -11.83
CA ARG A 86 -13.01 2.24 -12.20
C ARG A 86 -12.79 3.15 -13.41
N GLY A 87 -13.53 2.88 -14.48
CA GLY A 87 -13.35 3.55 -15.77
C GLY A 87 -12.34 2.88 -16.70
N THR A 88 -11.53 1.95 -16.22
CA THR A 88 -10.47 1.28 -17.01
C THR A 88 -10.93 -0.01 -17.67
N ILE A 89 -11.97 -0.68 -17.16
CA ILE A 89 -12.50 -1.94 -17.72
C ILE A 89 -13.90 -1.70 -18.31
N PRO A 90 -14.03 -1.56 -19.64
CA PRO A 90 -15.32 -1.30 -20.29
C PRO A 90 -16.34 -2.42 -20.03
N GLY A 91 -17.56 -2.04 -19.65
CA GLY A 91 -18.67 -2.97 -19.45
C GLY A 91 -18.62 -3.78 -18.15
N TYR A 92 -17.71 -3.46 -17.23
CA TYR A 92 -17.68 -4.03 -15.88
C TYR A 92 -17.94 -2.96 -14.83
N ALA A 93 -18.79 -3.25 -13.86
CA ALA A 93 -18.86 -2.47 -12.63
C ALA A 93 -17.72 -2.89 -11.70
N VAL A 94 -16.91 -1.95 -11.23
CA VAL A 94 -15.81 -2.23 -10.31
C VAL A 94 -16.18 -1.78 -8.91
N ILE A 95 -16.28 -2.73 -7.97
CA ILE A 95 -16.86 -2.53 -6.65
C ILE A 95 -16.02 -3.15 -5.53
N ARG A 96 -16.30 -2.72 -4.29
CA ARG A 96 -15.82 -3.41 -3.10
C ARG A 96 -16.61 -4.70 -2.88
N GLU A 97 -16.03 -5.64 -2.15
CA GLU A 97 -16.71 -6.89 -1.80
C GLU A 97 -18.02 -6.66 -1.03
N GLU A 98 -18.07 -5.67 -0.14
CA GLU A 98 -19.26 -5.31 0.63
C GLU A 98 -20.45 -4.84 -0.22
N ASP A 99 -20.18 -4.30 -1.42
CA ASP A 99 -21.19 -3.82 -2.36
C ASP A 99 -21.76 -4.92 -3.24
N LEU A 100 -21.16 -6.12 -3.26
CA LEU A 100 -21.59 -7.23 -4.10
C LEU A 100 -23.05 -7.64 -3.82
N LYS A 101 -23.50 -7.48 -2.57
CA LYS A 101 -24.90 -7.73 -2.17
C LYS A 101 -25.92 -6.84 -2.87
N ASN A 102 -25.49 -5.70 -3.41
CA ASN A 102 -26.34 -4.73 -4.11
C ASN A 102 -26.48 -5.04 -5.62
N VAL A 103 -25.76 -6.06 -6.12
CA VAL A 103 -25.80 -6.49 -7.51
C VAL A 103 -26.83 -7.60 -7.69
N LYS A 104 -27.76 -7.43 -8.64
CA LYS A 104 -28.81 -8.42 -8.91
C LYS A 104 -28.36 -9.38 -10.01
N ASN A 105 -28.12 -10.65 -9.65
CA ASN A 105 -27.80 -11.75 -10.56
C ASN A 105 -26.68 -11.45 -11.59
N PRO A 106 -25.44 -11.17 -11.13
CA PRO A 106 -24.34 -10.94 -12.06
C PRO A 106 -24.09 -12.18 -12.93
N THR A 107 -24.00 -11.97 -14.25
CA THR A 107 -23.64 -13.03 -15.20
C THR A 107 -22.16 -13.42 -15.11
N GLN A 108 -21.30 -12.49 -14.65
CA GLN A 108 -19.88 -12.73 -14.45
C GLN A 108 -19.35 -11.95 -13.24
N ILE A 109 -18.60 -12.65 -12.39
CA ILE A 109 -17.88 -12.06 -11.25
C ILE A 109 -16.39 -12.35 -11.44
N VAL A 110 -15.58 -11.31 -11.48
CA VAL A 110 -14.12 -11.41 -11.43
C VAL A 110 -13.65 -10.87 -10.09
N ARG A 111 -12.87 -11.66 -9.34
CA ARG A 111 -12.32 -11.22 -8.04
C ARG A 111 -10.89 -10.76 -8.21
N VAL A 112 -10.55 -9.64 -7.60
CA VAL A 112 -9.22 -9.05 -7.58
C VAL A 112 -8.79 -8.96 -6.12
N LYS A 113 -7.83 -9.79 -5.75
CA LYS A 113 -7.37 -9.91 -4.37
C LYS A 113 -5.94 -9.40 -4.25
N PRO A 114 -5.68 -8.29 -3.55
CA PRO A 114 -4.32 -7.92 -3.18
C PRO A 114 -3.74 -8.98 -2.24
N VAL A 115 -2.51 -9.42 -2.47
CA VAL A 115 -1.88 -10.49 -1.66
C VAL A 115 -0.59 -10.06 -0.98
N ASP A 116 0.17 -9.16 -1.58
CA ASP A 116 1.43 -8.68 -1.02
C ASP A 116 1.73 -7.24 -1.45
N ILE A 117 2.25 -6.45 -0.52
CA ILE A 117 2.62 -5.05 -0.70
C ILE A 117 3.91 -4.78 0.05
N SER A 118 4.85 -4.14 -0.63
CA SER A 118 6.10 -3.69 -0.02
C SER A 118 6.42 -2.26 -0.40
N ILE A 119 6.94 -1.49 0.57
CA ILE A 119 7.37 -0.11 0.36
C ILE A 119 8.73 0.08 1.02
N LYS A 120 9.73 0.50 0.26
CA LYS A 120 11.11 0.68 0.73
C LYS A 120 11.61 2.07 0.36
N TYR A 121 12.20 2.77 1.32
CA TYR A 121 12.94 3.99 1.03
C TYR A 121 14.35 3.65 0.56
N ILE A 122 14.79 4.25 -0.54
CA ILE A 122 16.12 4.10 -1.13
C ILE A 122 16.88 5.43 -0.94
N PRO A 123 17.75 5.53 0.07
CA PRO A 123 18.44 6.79 0.39
C PRO A 123 19.30 7.34 -0.73
N SER A 124 19.96 6.48 -1.50
CA SER A 124 20.83 6.89 -2.63
C SER A 124 20.06 7.54 -3.77
N GLU A 125 18.76 7.28 -3.88
CA GLU A 125 17.89 7.81 -4.94
C GLU A 125 16.88 8.82 -4.40
N LEU A 126 16.88 9.11 -3.09
CA LEU A 126 15.89 9.93 -2.40
C LEU A 126 14.45 9.57 -2.81
N SER A 127 14.16 8.28 -2.96
CA SER A 127 12.87 7.79 -3.48
C SER A 127 12.34 6.59 -2.72
N TYR A 128 11.04 6.37 -2.84
CA TYR A 128 10.34 5.19 -2.37
C TYR A 128 10.11 4.24 -3.52
N TYR A 129 10.47 2.98 -3.31
CA TYR A 129 10.15 1.88 -4.18
C TYR A 129 8.95 1.13 -3.61
N ALA A 130 7.90 0.99 -4.41
CA ALA A 130 6.71 0.24 -4.06
C ALA A 130 6.58 -1.00 -4.97
N SER A 131 6.06 -2.09 -4.41
CA SER A 131 5.65 -3.27 -5.17
C SER A 131 4.34 -3.82 -4.66
N MET A 132 3.53 -4.36 -5.57
CA MET A 132 2.27 -5.01 -5.24
C MET A 132 2.12 -6.29 -6.04
N LYS A 133 1.53 -7.30 -5.41
CA LYS A 133 1.09 -8.55 -6.01
C LYS A 133 -0.41 -8.70 -5.78
N VAL A 134 -1.11 -9.07 -6.84
CA VAL A 134 -2.57 -9.21 -6.87
C VAL A 134 -2.92 -10.52 -7.57
N GLU A 135 -3.93 -11.21 -7.09
CA GLU A 135 -4.50 -12.40 -7.72
C GLU A 135 -5.83 -12.04 -8.36
N VAL A 136 -5.97 -12.38 -9.65
CA VAL A 136 -7.20 -12.19 -10.41
C VAL A 136 -7.84 -13.56 -10.62
N TYR A 137 -9.05 -13.73 -10.11
CA TYR A 137 -9.84 -14.94 -10.22
C TYR A 137 -10.95 -14.71 -11.23
N ARG A 138 -10.89 -15.43 -12.35
CA ARG A 138 -11.86 -15.33 -13.45
C ARG A 138 -12.11 -16.70 -14.04
N ASP A 139 -13.37 -17.07 -14.20
CA ASP A 139 -13.80 -18.30 -14.90
C ASP A 139 -13.09 -19.57 -14.37
N GLY A 140 -12.95 -19.67 -13.04
CA GLY A 140 -12.28 -20.79 -12.36
C GLY A 140 -10.75 -20.79 -12.46
N LYS A 141 -10.13 -19.79 -13.10
CA LYS A 141 -8.68 -19.66 -13.22
C LYS A 141 -8.16 -18.52 -12.36
N THR A 142 -7.03 -18.75 -11.71
CA THR A 142 -6.30 -17.73 -10.94
C THR A 142 -5.09 -17.27 -11.75
N LYS A 143 -4.94 -15.96 -11.88
CA LYS A 143 -3.76 -15.34 -12.48
C LYS A 143 -3.16 -14.34 -11.52
N THR A 144 -1.90 -14.57 -11.17
CA THR A 144 -1.12 -13.64 -10.37
C THR A 144 -0.53 -12.54 -11.25
N ILE A 145 -0.71 -11.30 -10.83
CA ILE A 145 -0.17 -10.09 -11.45
C ILE A 145 0.70 -9.39 -10.40
N SER A 146 1.89 -8.94 -10.80
CA SER A 146 2.73 -8.11 -9.95
C SER A 146 3.16 -6.85 -10.68
N ALA A 147 3.32 -5.76 -9.95
CA ALA A 147 3.86 -4.51 -10.45
C ALA A 147 4.80 -3.88 -9.42
N LYS A 148 5.67 -3.01 -9.92
CA LYS A 148 6.63 -2.25 -9.14
C LYS A 148 6.84 -0.89 -9.77
N ASP A 149 7.05 0.12 -8.94
CA ASP A 149 7.42 1.45 -9.36
C ASP A 149 8.18 2.21 -8.28
N LYS A 150 8.68 3.38 -8.62
CA LYS A 150 9.34 4.29 -7.70
C LYS A 150 8.87 5.73 -7.86
N ASP A 151 8.90 6.45 -6.75
CA ASP A 151 8.61 7.88 -6.70
C ASP A 151 9.24 8.54 -5.46
N PRO A 152 9.65 9.83 -5.51
CA PRO A 152 10.04 10.58 -4.32
C PRO A 152 9.00 10.59 -3.18
N ILE A 153 7.72 10.37 -3.49
CA ILE A 153 6.61 10.33 -2.52
C ILE A 153 6.06 8.90 -2.41
N ALA A 154 5.99 8.35 -1.20
CA ALA A 154 5.55 6.95 -0.98
C ALA A 154 4.14 6.65 -1.51
N ARG A 155 3.21 7.61 -1.38
CA ARG A 155 1.84 7.51 -1.92
C ARG A 155 1.84 7.44 -3.44
N GLU A 156 2.63 8.28 -4.11
CA GLU A 156 2.74 8.31 -5.57
C GLU A 156 3.40 7.04 -6.12
N ALA A 157 4.42 6.52 -5.42
CA ALA A 157 5.03 5.24 -5.77
C ALA A 157 4.00 4.10 -5.77
N LEU A 158 3.12 4.06 -4.76
CA LEU A 158 2.05 3.07 -4.67
C LEU A 158 0.95 3.31 -5.72
N THR A 159 0.60 4.57 -6.01
CA THR A 159 -0.39 4.94 -7.03
C THR A 159 0.04 4.45 -8.41
N LYS A 160 1.29 4.73 -8.81
CA LYS A 160 1.88 4.21 -10.05
C LYS A 160 1.90 2.68 -10.12
N VAL A 161 2.07 2.00 -8.98
CA VAL A 161 1.94 0.54 -8.91
C VAL A 161 0.51 0.10 -9.17
N CYS A 162 -0.50 0.76 -8.60
CA CYS A 162 -1.92 0.48 -8.85
C CYS A 162 -2.30 0.72 -10.31
N GLU A 163 -1.84 1.81 -10.94
CA GLU A 163 -2.04 2.08 -12.37
C GLU A 163 -1.50 0.93 -13.23
N LYS A 164 -0.27 0.48 -12.95
CA LYS A 164 0.35 -0.66 -13.65
C LYS A 164 -0.40 -1.96 -13.41
N ILE A 165 -0.93 -2.19 -12.21
CA ILE A 165 -1.79 -3.34 -11.92
C ILE A 165 -3.08 -3.24 -12.75
N ALA A 166 -3.75 -2.09 -12.76
CA ALA A 166 -4.98 -1.86 -13.51
C ALA A 166 -4.80 -2.13 -15.01
N ILE A 167 -3.73 -1.62 -15.62
CA ILE A 167 -3.38 -1.89 -17.02
C ILE A 167 -3.19 -3.40 -17.27
N LYS A 168 -2.49 -4.10 -16.36
CA LYS A 168 -2.27 -5.55 -16.50
C LYS A 168 -3.54 -6.35 -16.29
N ILE A 169 -4.41 -5.93 -15.39
CA ILE A 169 -5.74 -6.50 -15.18
C ILE A 169 -6.59 -6.30 -16.43
N ASN A 170 -6.65 -5.09 -17.01
CA ASN A 170 -7.40 -4.83 -18.24
C ASN A 170 -6.96 -5.75 -19.40
N LYS A 171 -5.65 -6.01 -19.54
CA LYS A 171 -5.12 -6.99 -20.50
C LYS A 171 -5.59 -8.44 -20.26
N VAL A 172 -6.03 -8.79 -19.05
CA VAL A 172 -6.69 -10.09 -18.79
C VAL A 172 -8.10 -10.12 -19.37
N PHE A 173 -8.76 -8.97 -19.46
CA PHE A 173 -10.09 -8.85 -20.05
C PHE A 173 -10.06 -8.80 -21.58
N GLU A 174 -9.01 -8.21 -22.17
CA GLU A 174 -8.84 -8.12 -23.63
C GLU A 174 -8.45 -9.45 -24.31
N LYS A 175 -7.77 -10.35 -23.59
CA LYS A 175 -7.42 -11.68 -24.10
C LYS A 175 -8.66 -12.57 -24.09
N LYS A 176 -9.36 -12.61 -25.23
CA LYS A 176 -10.41 -13.59 -25.54
C LYS A 176 -9.86 -15.01 -25.55
#